data_AF-A0AAD6BZ14-F1
#
_entry.id   AF-A0AAD6BZ14-F1
#
_cell.length_a   1.000
_cell.length_b   1.000
_cell.length_c   1.000
_cell.angle_alpha   90.00
_cell.angle_beta   90.00
_cell.angle_gamma   90.00
#
_symmetry.space_group_name_H-M   'P 1'
#
loop_
_entity.id
_entity.type
_entity.pdbx_description
1 polymer ?
#
loop_
_entity_poly.entity_id
_entity_poly.type
_entity_poly.pdbx_seq_one_letter_code
_entity_poly.pdbx_strand_id
1 'polypeptide(L)'
;MALLKKGLDLQQWVDSYTHWPNGLALLFQFGYTPTESCLTSACEADCEESVKLVISTQKYYLGPSELEVASNHHNSAVVELVVQALVDRRRRLQVLAETYLPDEVISQLGIRPDNLLSLQAYKVYQLLKTSSIDVDDVKEWYTWSVYDYVGTNLKLADHLWDAGFRDVDEVDDGNKTCLMKLWWNSPPCSLNVLLEKASWLINKGADIGLKRSGSRALHYLGQTVGKNLHFKESLEDFALEIDQLSERSKDLLFTILVENTRDCCCCPCSLKGCSGLTTLLNGLFRTWPEKGMGDLIQMLAIMIKSLIGSLGPEIQESLIYQLAPCVLRFITCQSLEISHTCVHGLSGGIDAEEIREIHDEEKLLILELDKLVVEFLSTSSRLGLSFLDFLTDYWSMEMDEALLSRGTPSEEDISQILETGVVLYK
;
A
#
# COMPACT_ATOMS: atom_id res chain seq x y z
N MET A 1 -12.88 -46.11 7.12
CA MET A 1 -13.85 -47.16 6.71
C MET A 1 -14.79 -47.62 7.84
N ALA A 2 -14.29 -48.15 8.97
CA ALA A 2 -15.19 -48.66 10.03
C ALA A 2 -16.05 -47.56 10.70
N LEU A 3 -15.52 -46.35 10.87
CA LEU A 3 -16.25 -45.20 11.43
C LEU A 3 -17.28 -44.63 10.44
N LEU A 4 -16.91 -44.50 9.16
CA LEU A 4 -17.80 -44.10 8.07
C LEU A 4 -19.02 -45.03 7.95
N LYS A 5 -18.79 -46.36 8.03
CA LYS A 5 -19.87 -47.35 8.02
C LYS A 5 -20.77 -47.32 9.26
N LYS A 6 -20.33 -46.69 10.36
CA LYS A 6 -21.09 -46.51 11.59
C LYS A 6 -21.91 -45.20 11.60
N GLY A 7 -21.89 -44.42 10.51
CA GLY A 7 -22.67 -43.19 10.39
C GLY A 7 -22.13 -42.03 11.25
N LEU A 8 -20.85 -42.08 11.64
CA LEU A 8 -20.21 -40.93 12.30
C LEU A 8 -20.00 -39.81 11.28
N ASP A 9 -20.47 -38.61 11.63
CA ASP A 9 -20.22 -37.39 10.87
C ASP A 9 -18.75 -36.97 11.04
N LEU A 10 -17.99 -37.05 9.95
CA LEU A 10 -16.59 -36.65 9.89
C LEU A 10 -16.38 -35.28 9.24
N GLN A 11 -17.43 -34.49 9.03
CA GLN A 11 -17.34 -33.22 8.30
C GLN A 11 -16.35 -32.23 8.93
N GLN A 12 -16.27 -32.20 10.26
CA GLN A 12 -15.31 -31.34 11.00
C GLN A 12 -13.86 -31.83 10.89
N TRP A 13 -13.62 -33.05 10.44
CA TRP A 13 -12.30 -33.67 10.39
C TRP A 13 -11.71 -33.71 8.99
N VAL A 14 -12.46 -33.31 7.94
CA VAL A 14 -12.04 -33.42 6.54
C VAL A 14 -10.64 -32.80 6.31
N ASP A 15 -10.38 -31.64 6.92
CA ASP A 15 -9.08 -30.93 6.82
C ASP A 15 -7.91 -31.74 7.35
N SER A 16 -8.14 -32.54 8.40
CA SER A 16 -7.12 -33.39 8.98
C SER A 16 -6.69 -34.53 8.04
N TYR A 17 -7.39 -34.78 6.93
CA TYR A 17 -7.04 -35.81 5.94
C TYR A 17 -6.30 -35.26 4.72
N THR A 18 -5.99 -33.96 4.68
CA THR A 18 -5.31 -33.31 3.54
C THR A 18 -3.87 -33.80 3.34
N HIS A 19 -3.22 -34.38 4.35
CA HIS A 19 -1.94 -35.08 4.20
C HIS A 19 -2.07 -36.52 3.67
N TRP A 20 -3.29 -37.02 3.48
CA TRP A 20 -3.57 -38.39 3.03
C TRP A 20 -4.60 -38.38 1.87
N PRO A 21 -4.15 -38.19 0.61
CA PRO A 21 -5.02 -38.05 -0.56
C PRO A 21 -6.07 -39.17 -0.71
N ASN A 22 -5.67 -40.43 -0.47
CA ASN A 22 -6.58 -41.56 -0.55
C ASN A 22 -7.68 -41.50 0.52
N GLY A 23 -7.35 -41.03 1.72
CA GLY A 23 -8.32 -40.82 2.79
C GLY A 23 -9.28 -39.68 2.45
N LEU A 24 -8.75 -38.56 1.97
CA LEU A 24 -9.54 -37.41 1.54
C LEU A 24 -10.50 -37.77 0.38
N ALA A 25 -10.00 -38.46 -0.65
CA ALA A 25 -10.81 -38.95 -1.76
C ALA A 25 -11.94 -39.88 -1.28
N LEU A 26 -11.65 -40.75 -0.30
CA LEU A 26 -12.68 -41.60 0.32
C LEU A 26 -13.75 -40.76 1.03
N LEU A 27 -13.38 -39.70 1.76
CA LEU A 27 -14.37 -38.81 2.38
C LEU A 27 -15.26 -38.15 1.31
N PHE A 28 -14.69 -37.62 0.24
CA PHE A 28 -15.48 -37.02 -0.84
C PHE A 28 -16.41 -38.03 -1.53
N GLN A 29 -15.97 -39.28 -1.73
CA GLN A 29 -16.83 -40.35 -2.25
C GLN A 29 -18.01 -40.69 -1.33
N PHE A 30 -17.90 -40.45 -0.03
CA PHE A 30 -18.98 -40.63 0.95
C PHE A 30 -19.88 -39.38 1.08
N GLY A 31 -19.71 -38.37 0.23
CA GLY A 31 -20.56 -37.18 0.16
C GLY A 31 -20.15 -36.03 1.09
N TYR A 32 -19.00 -36.14 1.77
CA TYR A 32 -18.44 -35.02 2.52
C TYR A 32 -17.93 -33.96 1.56
N THR A 33 -18.07 -32.69 1.94
CA THR A 33 -17.57 -31.55 1.14
C THR A 33 -16.30 -30.99 1.75
N PRO A 34 -15.37 -30.45 0.94
CA PRO A 34 -14.25 -29.69 1.48
C PRO A 34 -14.77 -28.48 2.29
N THR A 35 -14.15 -28.23 3.44
CA THR A 35 -14.33 -26.99 4.20
C THR A 35 -13.50 -25.88 3.54
N GLU A 36 -13.64 -24.64 3.99
CA GLU A 36 -12.85 -23.50 3.49
C GLU A 36 -11.34 -23.72 3.70
N SER A 37 -10.94 -24.30 4.83
CA SER A 37 -9.54 -24.57 5.20
C SER A 37 -8.91 -25.75 4.47
N CYS A 38 -9.67 -26.61 3.77
CA CYS A 38 -9.16 -27.80 3.10
C CYS A 38 -7.98 -27.52 2.16
N LEU A 39 -8.08 -26.49 1.31
CA LEU A 39 -7.02 -26.20 0.35
C LEU A 39 -5.79 -25.64 1.05
N THR A 40 -5.97 -24.74 2.02
CA THR A 40 -4.88 -24.22 2.84
C THR A 40 -4.13 -25.36 3.52
N SER A 41 -4.83 -26.28 4.19
CA SER A 41 -4.19 -27.44 4.82
C SER A 41 -3.54 -28.40 3.83
N ALA A 42 -4.09 -28.56 2.61
CA ALA A 42 -3.48 -29.36 1.56
C ALA A 42 -2.19 -28.72 1.00
N CYS A 43 -2.18 -27.39 0.86
CA CYS A 43 -0.99 -26.63 0.50
C CYS A 43 0.06 -26.71 1.63
N GLU A 44 -0.31 -26.48 2.89
CA GLU A 44 0.59 -26.60 4.05
C GLU A 44 1.20 -28.01 4.18
N ALA A 45 0.46 -29.05 3.81
CA ALA A 45 0.94 -30.43 3.76
C ALA A 45 1.82 -30.75 2.53
N ASP A 46 2.04 -29.78 1.64
CA ASP A 46 2.73 -29.92 0.34
C ASP A 46 2.23 -31.14 -0.46
N CYS A 47 0.92 -31.32 -0.50
CA CYS A 47 0.29 -32.52 -1.04
C CYS A 47 -0.49 -32.22 -2.33
N GLU A 48 0.20 -32.25 -3.46
CA GLU A 48 -0.36 -31.96 -4.79
C GLU A 48 -1.64 -32.74 -5.12
N GLU A 49 -1.70 -34.02 -4.77
CA GLU A 49 -2.88 -34.86 -5.02
C GLU A 49 -4.09 -34.43 -4.18
N SER A 50 -3.87 -34.03 -2.92
CA SER A 50 -4.94 -33.47 -2.10
C SER A 50 -5.39 -32.11 -2.62
N VAL A 51 -4.48 -31.26 -3.07
CA VAL A 51 -4.80 -29.99 -3.74
C VAL A 51 -5.70 -30.26 -4.95
N LYS A 52 -5.33 -31.20 -5.84
CA LYS A 52 -6.14 -31.62 -7.00
C LYS A 52 -7.54 -32.09 -6.59
N LEU A 53 -7.63 -32.93 -5.56
CA LEU A 53 -8.92 -33.43 -5.06
C LEU A 53 -9.81 -32.28 -4.59
N VAL A 54 -9.28 -31.35 -3.79
CA VAL A 54 -10.04 -30.21 -3.26
C VAL A 54 -10.51 -29.29 -4.40
N ILE A 55 -9.62 -28.85 -5.29
CA ILE A 55 -9.97 -27.90 -6.37
C ILE A 55 -10.94 -28.51 -7.40
N SER A 56 -10.88 -29.83 -7.62
CA SER A 56 -11.77 -30.56 -8.53
C SER A 56 -13.21 -30.68 -8.02
N THR A 57 -13.44 -30.40 -6.73
CA THR A 57 -14.77 -30.45 -6.15
C THR A 57 -15.56 -29.21 -6.57
N GLN A 58 -16.63 -29.39 -7.35
CA GLN A 58 -17.43 -28.29 -7.92
C GLN A 58 -17.89 -27.25 -6.89
N LYS A 59 -18.19 -27.67 -5.65
CA LYS A 59 -18.72 -26.77 -4.61
C LYS A 59 -17.66 -26.04 -3.79
N TYR A 60 -16.37 -26.32 -4.02
CA TYR A 60 -15.31 -25.68 -3.26
C TYR A 60 -15.14 -24.24 -3.73
N TYR A 61 -15.10 -23.27 -2.82
CA TYR A 61 -14.79 -21.88 -3.14
C TYR A 61 -13.28 -21.68 -3.23
N LEU A 62 -12.82 -21.02 -4.29
CA LEU A 62 -11.39 -20.71 -4.49
C LEU A 62 -11.29 -19.19 -4.54
N GLY A 63 -10.90 -18.61 -3.43
CA GLY A 63 -10.93 -17.18 -3.21
C GLY A 63 -9.55 -16.57 -2.97
N PRO A 64 -9.53 -15.38 -2.36
CA PRO A 64 -8.30 -14.64 -2.13
C PRO A 64 -7.38 -15.32 -1.12
N SER A 65 -7.91 -15.91 -0.06
CA SER A 65 -7.11 -16.60 0.96
C SER A 65 -6.36 -17.79 0.37
N GLU A 66 -7.00 -18.56 -0.51
CA GLU A 66 -6.37 -19.69 -1.18
C GLU A 66 -5.27 -19.23 -2.16
N LEU A 67 -5.51 -18.12 -2.88
CA LEU A 67 -4.50 -17.52 -3.75
C LEU A 67 -3.30 -16.98 -2.95
N GLU A 68 -3.55 -16.36 -1.80
CA GLU A 68 -2.52 -15.86 -0.90
C GLU A 68 -1.65 -17.01 -0.37
N VAL A 69 -2.27 -18.11 0.07
CA VAL A 69 -1.53 -19.33 0.48
C VAL A 69 -0.67 -19.85 -0.66
N ALA A 70 -1.23 -19.95 -1.88
CA ALA A 70 -0.46 -20.36 -3.05
C ALA A 70 0.68 -19.38 -3.37
N SER A 71 0.47 -18.07 -3.19
CA SER A 71 1.49 -17.06 -3.43
C SER A 71 2.74 -17.22 -2.57
N ASN A 72 2.55 -17.69 -1.33
CA ASN A 72 3.60 -17.94 -0.36
C ASN A 72 4.17 -19.37 -0.44
N HIS A 73 3.64 -20.21 -1.35
CA HIS A 73 4.02 -21.61 -1.44
C HIS A 73 5.32 -21.80 -2.22
N HIS A 74 6.18 -22.71 -1.76
CA HIS A 74 7.49 -22.98 -2.35
C HIS A 74 7.45 -24.01 -3.50
N ASN A 75 6.50 -24.95 -3.47
CA ASN A 75 6.28 -25.92 -4.54
C ASN A 75 5.52 -25.28 -5.71
N SER A 76 6.20 -25.08 -6.85
CA SER A 76 5.63 -24.48 -8.06
C SER A 76 4.45 -25.25 -8.65
N ALA A 77 4.41 -26.57 -8.48
CA ALA A 77 3.32 -27.39 -9.02
C ALA A 77 2.01 -27.14 -8.25
N VAL A 78 2.08 -27.00 -6.92
CA VAL A 78 0.94 -26.58 -6.10
C VAL A 78 0.44 -25.19 -6.52
N VAL A 79 1.36 -24.24 -6.72
CA VAL A 79 1.02 -22.88 -7.20
C VAL A 79 0.30 -22.94 -8.55
N GLU A 80 0.84 -23.70 -9.51
CA GLU A 80 0.26 -23.85 -10.84
C GLU A 80 -1.14 -24.46 -10.80
N LEU A 81 -1.37 -25.48 -9.96
CA LEU A 81 -2.68 -26.09 -9.77
C LEU A 81 -3.73 -25.09 -9.27
N VAL A 82 -3.37 -24.28 -8.27
CA VAL A 82 -4.27 -23.27 -7.71
C VAL A 82 -4.57 -22.18 -8.74
N VAL A 83 -3.55 -21.67 -9.42
CA VAL A 83 -3.70 -20.65 -10.48
C VAL A 83 -4.58 -21.15 -11.61
N GLN A 84 -4.31 -22.35 -12.12
CA GLN A 84 -5.07 -22.90 -13.24
C GLN A 84 -6.54 -23.12 -12.85
N ALA A 85 -6.80 -23.61 -11.63
CA ALA A 85 -8.16 -23.75 -11.13
C ALA A 85 -8.88 -22.40 -11.03
N LEU A 86 -8.20 -21.34 -10.58
CA LEU A 86 -8.76 -19.98 -10.53
C LEU A 86 -9.06 -19.46 -11.95
N VAL A 87 -8.10 -19.58 -12.86
CA VAL A 87 -8.24 -19.18 -14.27
C VAL A 87 -9.43 -19.87 -14.92
N ASP A 88 -9.55 -21.19 -14.74
CA ASP A 88 -10.65 -21.97 -15.32
C ASP A 88 -12.00 -21.54 -14.77
N ARG A 89 -12.10 -21.24 -13.46
CA ARG A 89 -13.32 -20.74 -12.82
C ARG A 89 -13.71 -19.36 -13.34
N ARG A 90 -12.76 -18.43 -13.43
CA ARG A 90 -13.01 -17.08 -13.97
C ARG A 90 -13.43 -17.13 -15.43
N ARG A 91 -12.80 -17.99 -16.23
CA ARG A 91 -13.18 -18.20 -17.63
C ARG A 91 -14.59 -18.77 -17.76
N ARG A 92 -14.97 -19.76 -16.95
CA ARG A 92 -16.35 -20.28 -16.93
C ARG A 92 -17.35 -19.20 -16.55
N LEU A 93 -17.08 -18.43 -15.49
CA LEU A 93 -17.93 -17.32 -15.07
C LEU A 93 -18.11 -16.29 -16.19
N GLN A 94 -17.03 -15.95 -16.89
CA GLN A 94 -17.07 -15.03 -18.02
C GLN A 94 -17.88 -15.58 -19.20
N VAL A 95 -17.72 -16.86 -19.56
CA VAL A 95 -18.52 -17.51 -20.60
C VAL A 95 -20.01 -17.49 -20.25
N LEU A 96 -20.37 -17.73 -18.99
CA LEU A 96 -21.75 -17.61 -18.52
C LEU A 96 -22.25 -16.17 -18.67
N ALA A 97 -21.42 -15.17 -18.30
CA ALA A 97 -21.76 -13.77 -18.46
C ALA A 97 -22.04 -13.40 -19.92
N GLU A 98 -21.14 -13.77 -20.83
CA GLU A 98 -21.25 -13.51 -22.27
C GLU A 98 -22.44 -14.25 -22.91
N THR A 99 -22.86 -15.38 -22.34
CA THR A 99 -23.99 -16.17 -22.87
C THR A 99 -25.35 -15.63 -22.42
N TYR A 100 -25.45 -15.15 -21.18
CA TYR A 100 -26.75 -14.91 -20.54
C TYR A 100 -27.03 -13.45 -20.16
N LEU A 101 -26.01 -12.59 -20.05
CA LEU A 101 -26.23 -11.18 -19.73
C LEU A 101 -26.45 -10.34 -21.01
N PRO A 102 -27.27 -9.28 -20.97
CA PRO A 102 -27.42 -8.37 -22.10
C PRO A 102 -26.11 -7.67 -22.47
N ASP A 103 -25.92 -7.37 -23.76
CA ASP A 103 -24.73 -6.70 -24.30
C ASP A 103 -24.47 -5.34 -23.61
N GLU A 104 -25.52 -4.62 -23.23
CA GLU A 104 -25.40 -3.35 -22.51
C GLU A 104 -24.77 -3.56 -21.12
N VAL A 105 -25.14 -4.64 -20.43
CA VAL A 105 -24.61 -4.98 -19.11
C VAL A 105 -23.16 -5.45 -19.23
N ILE A 106 -22.85 -6.31 -20.22
CA ILE A 106 -21.48 -6.75 -20.54
C ILE A 106 -20.58 -5.54 -20.80
N SER A 107 -21.06 -4.59 -21.63
CA SER A 107 -20.34 -3.36 -21.97
C SER A 107 -20.13 -2.45 -20.76
N GLN A 108 -21.14 -2.28 -19.90
CA GLN A 108 -21.04 -1.49 -18.67
C GLN A 108 -20.08 -2.08 -17.65
N LEU A 109 -19.99 -3.41 -17.58
CA LEU A 109 -19.05 -4.13 -16.73
C LEU A 109 -17.64 -4.19 -17.34
N GLY A 110 -17.48 -3.76 -18.60
CA GLY A 110 -16.19 -3.78 -19.29
C GLY A 110 -15.67 -5.20 -19.58
N ILE A 111 -16.54 -6.20 -19.64
CA ILE A 111 -16.15 -7.59 -19.90
C ILE A 111 -15.62 -7.70 -21.34
N ARG A 112 -14.44 -8.29 -21.52
CA ARG A 112 -13.83 -8.49 -22.84
C ARG A 112 -13.29 -9.91 -22.98
N PRO A 113 -13.42 -10.56 -24.15
CA PRO A 113 -12.97 -11.94 -24.34
C PRO A 113 -11.49 -12.18 -24.06
N ASP A 114 -10.65 -11.16 -24.22
CA ASP A 114 -9.20 -11.19 -24.02
C ASP A 114 -8.75 -10.83 -22.58
N ASN A 115 -9.70 -10.56 -21.69
CA ASN A 115 -9.44 -10.09 -20.34
C ASN A 115 -10.33 -10.81 -19.32
N LEU A 116 -9.70 -11.63 -18.48
CA LEU A 116 -10.37 -12.38 -17.44
C LEU A 116 -10.83 -11.47 -16.31
N LEU A 117 -12.04 -11.76 -15.84
CA LEU A 117 -12.67 -11.05 -14.72
C LEU A 117 -11.81 -11.15 -13.44
N SER A 118 -11.30 -10.02 -12.97
CA SER A 118 -10.68 -9.88 -11.65
C SER A 118 -11.70 -9.28 -10.69
N LEU A 119 -11.70 -7.96 -10.50
CA LEU A 119 -12.51 -7.28 -9.50
C LEU A 119 -14.01 -7.35 -9.80
N GLN A 120 -14.39 -7.31 -11.08
CA GLN A 120 -15.80 -7.36 -11.50
C GLN A 120 -16.44 -8.74 -11.34
N ALA A 121 -15.67 -9.79 -11.05
CA ALA A 121 -16.18 -11.15 -11.07
C ALA A 121 -17.32 -11.38 -10.05
N TYR A 122 -17.24 -10.78 -8.86
CA TYR A 122 -18.32 -10.86 -7.88
C TYR A 122 -19.63 -10.25 -8.40
N LYS A 123 -19.55 -9.07 -9.02
CA LYS A 123 -20.72 -8.38 -9.58
C LYS A 123 -21.34 -9.18 -10.73
N VAL A 124 -20.51 -9.77 -11.59
CA VAL A 124 -20.94 -10.69 -12.65
C VAL A 124 -21.67 -11.90 -12.07
N TYR A 125 -21.09 -12.54 -11.05
CA TYR A 125 -21.71 -13.67 -10.35
C TYR A 125 -23.08 -13.30 -9.76
N GLN A 126 -23.20 -12.15 -9.11
CA GLN A 126 -24.48 -11.67 -8.55
C GLN A 126 -25.54 -11.48 -9.64
N LEU A 127 -25.20 -10.87 -10.78
CA LEU A 127 -26.13 -10.63 -11.88
C LEU A 127 -26.62 -11.93 -12.53
N LEU A 128 -25.72 -12.89 -12.73
CA LEU A 128 -26.08 -14.22 -13.23
C LEU A 128 -27.01 -14.96 -12.25
N LYS A 129 -26.68 -14.90 -10.96
CA LYS A 129 -27.50 -15.50 -9.90
C LYS A 129 -28.90 -14.89 -9.82
N THR A 130 -29.01 -13.55 -9.90
CA THR A 130 -30.30 -12.85 -9.94
C THR A 130 -31.11 -13.21 -11.19
N SER A 131 -30.43 -13.55 -12.29
CA SER A 131 -31.04 -14.04 -13.53
C SER A 131 -31.40 -15.55 -13.48
N SER A 132 -31.31 -16.18 -12.30
CA SER A 132 -31.59 -17.61 -12.08
C SER A 132 -30.72 -18.55 -12.91
N ILE A 133 -29.51 -18.12 -13.27
CA ILE A 133 -28.49 -18.98 -13.90
C ILE A 133 -27.77 -19.76 -12.80
N ASP A 134 -27.54 -21.05 -13.03
CA ASP A 134 -26.74 -21.88 -12.13
C ASP A 134 -25.27 -21.44 -12.17
N VAL A 135 -24.76 -21.02 -11.02
CA VAL A 135 -23.40 -20.49 -10.82
C VAL A 135 -22.75 -21.09 -9.58
N ASP A 136 -23.26 -22.22 -9.08
CA ASP A 136 -22.80 -22.83 -7.84
C ASP A 136 -21.33 -23.30 -7.94
N ASP A 137 -20.83 -23.60 -9.14
CA ASP A 137 -19.45 -24.04 -9.39
C ASP A 137 -18.43 -22.90 -9.64
N VAL A 138 -18.92 -21.66 -9.72
CA VAL A 138 -18.12 -20.42 -9.93
C VAL A 138 -18.48 -19.35 -8.90
N LYS A 139 -18.76 -19.80 -7.69
CA LYS A 139 -19.22 -18.97 -6.58
C LYS A 139 -18.21 -17.87 -6.22
N GLU A 140 -18.69 -16.64 -6.08
CA GLU A 140 -17.93 -15.47 -5.59
C GLU A 140 -18.60 -14.85 -4.36
N TRP A 141 -17.83 -14.48 -3.33
CA TRP A 141 -18.40 -13.97 -2.07
C TRP A 141 -18.35 -12.45 -1.94
N TYR A 142 -17.31 -11.82 -2.49
CA TYR A 142 -17.10 -10.38 -2.42
C TYR A 142 -16.17 -9.91 -3.53
N THR A 143 -16.06 -8.60 -3.69
CA THR A 143 -15.20 -7.92 -4.65
C THR A 143 -13.72 -8.00 -4.21
N TRP A 144 -12.84 -8.53 -5.05
CA TRP A 144 -11.39 -8.57 -4.78
C TRP A 144 -10.58 -8.64 -6.08
N SER A 145 -9.36 -8.08 -6.08
CA SER A 145 -8.43 -8.19 -7.21
C SER A 145 -7.42 -9.30 -6.97
N VAL A 146 -7.11 -10.10 -7.99
CA VAL A 146 -6.09 -11.15 -7.88
C VAL A 146 -4.73 -10.59 -7.46
N TYR A 147 -4.39 -9.38 -7.92
CA TYR A 147 -3.11 -8.72 -7.61
C TYR A 147 -3.03 -8.16 -6.18
N ASP A 148 -4.15 -8.08 -5.48
CA ASP A 148 -4.17 -7.76 -4.06
C ASP A 148 -3.64 -8.93 -3.22
N TYR A 149 -3.69 -10.17 -3.73
CA TYR A 149 -3.37 -11.41 -3.00
C TYR A 149 -2.19 -12.21 -3.57
N VAL A 150 -1.46 -11.68 -4.56
CA VAL A 150 -0.20 -12.29 -5.02
C VAL A 150 0.97 -12.07 -4.06
N GLY A 151 0.77 -11.30 -2.98
CA GLY A 151 1.83 -10.94 -2.04
C GLY A 151 3.02 -10.30 -2.75
N THR A 152 4.20 -10.87 -2.56
CA THR A 152 5.47 -10.47 -3.20
C THR A 152 5.89 -11.39 -4.35
N ASN A 153 5.05 -12.37 -4.72
CA ASN A 153 5.36 -13.36 -5.73
C ASN A 153 5.08 -12.81 -7.15
N LEU A 154 6.04 -12.08 -7.71
CA LEU A 154 5.90 -11.49 -9.05
C LEU A 154 5.84 -12.53 -10.17
N LYS A 155 6.40 -13.73 -9.97
CA LYS A 155 6.26 -14.83 -10.93
C LYS A 155 4.82 -15.30 -11.03
N LEU A 156 4.14 -15.45 -9.89
CA LEU A 156 2.70 -15.72 -9.84
C LEU A 156 1.91 -14.59 -10.50
N ALA A 157 2.28 -13.33 -10.23
CA ALA A 157 1.64 -12.18 -10.87
C ALA A 157 1.77 -12.23 -12.40
N ASP A 158 2.95 -12.59 -12.93
CA ASP A 158 3.15 -12.82 -14.36
C ASP A 158 2.32 -14.00 -14.90
N HIS A 159 2.22 -15.11 -14.15
CA HIS A 159 1.36 -16.23 -14.57
C HIS A 159 -0.12 -15.82 -14.68
N LEU A 160 -0.62 -15.10 -13.68
CA LEU A 160 -1.99 -14.57 -13.70
C LEU A 160 -2.18 -13.56 -14.83
N TRP A 161 -1.21 -12.66 -15.01
CA TRP A 161 -1.20 -11.76 -16.15
C TRP A 161 -1.32 -12.61 -17.43
N ASP A 162 -0.37 -13.46 -17.76
CA ASP A 162 -0.35 -14.24 -18.99
C ASP A 162 -1.63 -15.06 -19.23
N ALA A 163 -2.27 -15.56 -18.16
CA ALA A 163 -3.54 -16.27 -18.22
C ALA A 163 -4.75 -15.41 -18.63
N GLY A 164 -4.65 -14.08 -18.51
CA GLY A 164 -5.64 -13.14 -19.04
C GLY A 164 -6.12 -12.08 -18.04
N PHE A 165 -5.65 -12.03 -16.80
CA PHE A 165 -6.01 -10.93 -15.89
C PHE A 165 -5.23 -9.68 -16.33
N ARG A 166 -5.88 -8.71 -16.98
CA ARG A 166 -5.18 -7.55 -17.60
C ARG A 166 -5.46 -6.22 -16.90
N ASP A 167 -6.48 -6.15 -16.06
CA ASP A 167 -6.88 -4.88 -15.45
C ASP A 167 -6.17 -4.62 -14.12
N VAL A 168 -5.09 -3.86 -14.17
CA VAL A 168 -4.34 -3.42 -12.97
C VAL A 168 -4.86 -2.11 -12.35
N ASP A 169 -5.67 -1.35 -13.10
CA ASP A 169 -6.27 -0.07 -12.69
C ASP A 169 -7.77 -0.18 -12.35
N GLU A 170 -8.27 -1.39 -12.20
CA GLU A 170 -9.59 -1.63 -11.63
C GLU A 170 -9.68 -1.03 -10.22
N VAL A 171 -10.79 -0.34 -9.93
CA VAL A 171 -11.03 0.33 -8.65
C VAL A 171 -12.02 -0.45 -7.80
N ASP A 172 -11.66 -0.65 -6.54
CA ASP A 172 -12.54 -1.30 -5.55
C ASP A 172 -13.65 -0.37 -5.04
N ASP A 173 -14.43 -0.89 -4.09
CA ASP A 173 -15.52 -0.14 -3.45
C ASP A 173 -14.99 1.11 -2.69
N GLY A 174 -13.70 1.14 -2.37
CA GLY A 174 -12.99 2.30 -1.81
C GLY A 174 -12.46 3.28 -2.86
N ASN A 175 -12.78 3.07 -4.15
CA ASN A 175 -12.29 3.84 -5.29
C ASN A 175 -10.76 3.82 -5.43
N LYS A 176 -10.11 2.71 -5.05
CA LYS A 176 -8.64 2.54 -5.08
C LYS A 176 -8.22 1.42 -6.01
N THR A 177 -7.14 1.64 -6.75
CA THR A 177 -6.49 0.61 -7.57
C THR A 177 -5.53 -0.24 -6.74
N CYS A 178 -5.02 -1.34 -7.31
CA CYS A 178 -3.99 -2.17 -6.66
C CYS A 178 -2.74 -1.35 -6.30
N LEU A 179 -2.30 -0.44 -7.19
CA LEU A 179 -1.13 0.43 -6.95
C LEU A 179 -1.35 1.36 -5.74
N MET A 180 -2.58 1.83 -5.52
CA MET A 180 -2.94 2.69 -4.39
C MET A 180 -3.05 1.96 -3.05
N LYS A 181 -3.10 0.61 -3.07
CA LYS A 181 -3.31 -0.25 -1.90
C LYS A 181 -2.09 -1.09 -1.53
N LEU A 182 -0.93 -0.83 -2.14
CA LEU A 182 0.28 -1.63 -1.95
C LEU A 182 0.65 -1.90 -0.49
N TRP A 183 0.44 -0.92 0.40
CA TRP A 183 0.68 -1.07 1.84
C TRP A 183 -0.13 -2.21 2.48
N TRP A 184 -1.40 -2.38 2.09
CA TRP A 184 -2.30 -3.38 2.68
C TRP A 184 -2.20 -4.73 1.98
N ASN A 185 -1.82 -4.71 0.71
CA ASN A 185 -1.84 -5.87 -0.17
C ASN A 185 -0.47 -6.54 -0.29
N SER A 186 0.50 -6.10 0.50
CA SER A 186 1.84 -6.67 0.54
C SER A 186 2.15 -7.04 1.99
N PRO A 187 2.59 -8.28 2.27
CA PRO A 187 3.08 -8.61 3.59
C PRO A 187 4.29 -7.71 3.94
N PRO A 188 4.69 -7.62 5.22
CA PRO A 188 5.94 -7.00 5.60
C PRO A 188 7.10 -7.52 4.74
N CYS A 189 7.72 -6.64 3.97
CA CYS A 189 8.75 -6.98 3.00
C CYS A 189 9.79 -5.87 2.89
N SER A 190 10.91 -6.17 2.24
CA SER A 190 11.94 -5.17 1.93
C SER A 190 11.40 -4.09 1.00
N LEU A 191 11.98 -2.90 1.06
CA LEU A 191 11.68 -1.78 0.20
C LEU A 191 11.87 -2.17 -1.27
N ASN A 192 12.94 -2.91 -1.60
CA ASN A 192 13.18 -3.33 -2.98
C ASN A 192 12.02 -4.18 -3.52
N VAL A 193 11.52 -5.13 -2.72
CA VAL A 193 10.40 -6.00 -3.11
C VAL A 193 9.10 -5.20 -3.29
N LEU A 194 8.84 -4.23 -2.39
CA LEU A 194 7.70 -3.31 -2.52
C LEU A 194 7.78 -2.49 -3.82
N LEU A 195 8.94 -1.90 -4.10
CA LEU A 195 9.18 -1.09 -5.30
C LEU A 195 9.17 -1.92 -6.59
N GLU A 196 9.65 -3.17 -6.54
CA GLU A 196 9.56 -4.10 -7.67
C GLU A 196 8.11 -4.45 -7.99
N LYS A 197 7.26 -4.69 -6.97
CA LYS A 197 5.81 -4.90 -7.17
C LYS A 197 5.13 -3.66 -7.75
N ALA A 198 5.41 -2.48 -7.19
CA ALA A 198 4.89 -1.21 -7.72
C ALA A 198 5.29 -1.01 -9.19
N SER A 199 6.57 -1.22 -9.48
CA SER A 199 7.11 -1.13 -10.83
C SER A 199 6.46 -2.15 -11.75
N TRP A 200 6.23 -3.38 -11.29
CA TRP A 200 5.56 -4.42 -12.06
C TRP A 200 4.17 -3.97 -12.49
N LEU A 201 3.34 -3.45 -11.56
CA LEU A 201 2.01 -2.91 -11.87
C LEU A 201 2.07 -1.79 -12.91
N ILE A 202 2.99 -0.83 -12.74
CA ILE A 202 3.18 0.28 -13.67
C ILE A 202 3.55 -0.23 -15.07
N ASN A 203 4.46 -1.20 -15.17
CA ASN A 203 4.84 -1.81 -16.45
C ASN A 203 3.71 -2.60 -17.10
N LYS A 204 2.79 -3.14 -16.32
CA LYS A 204 1.56 -3.77 -16.82
C LYS A 204 0.46 -2.76 -17.18
N GLY A 205 0.73 -1.46 -17.04
CA GLY A 205 -0.15 -0.39 -17.50
C GLY A 205 -0.88 0.37 -16.39
N ALA A 206 -0.55 0.14 -15.11
CA ALA A 206 -1.12 0.93 -14.03
C ALA A 206 -0.68 2.40 -14.14
N ASP A 207 -1.64 3.32 -14.20
CA ASP A 207 -1.38 4.74 -14.34
C ASP A 207 -1.02 5.37 -12.98
N ILE A 208 0.27 5.67 -12.81
CA ILE A 208 0.80 6.35 -11.62
C ILE A 208 0.20 7.77 -11.43
N GLY A 209 -0.28 8.38 -12.52
CA GLY A 209 -0.96 9.67 -12.54
C GLY A 209 -2.47 9.60 -12.28
N LEU A 210 -3.05 8.41 -12.18
CA LEU A 210 -4.49 8.23 -12.02
C LEU A 210 -4.98 8.91 -10.73
N LYS A 211 -5.92 9.86 -10.88
CA LYS A 211 -6.48 10.61 -9.76
C LYS A 211 -7.73 9.93 -9.21
N ARG A 212 -7.74 9.58 -7.92
CA ARG A 212 -8.88 9.07 -7.17
C ARG A 212 -8.96 9.73 -5.81
N SER A 213 -10.19 10.07 -5.38
CA SER A 213 -10.44 10.65 -4.06
C SER A 213 -9.54 11.86 -3.74
N GLY A 214 -9.26 12.70 -4.74
CA GLY A 214 -8.44 13.90 -4.60
C GLY A 214 -6.92 13.70 -4.77
N SER A 215 -6.40 12.48 -4.61
CA SER A 215 -4.98 12.14 -4.70
C SER A 215 -4.66 11.32 -5.95
N ARG A 216 -3.41 11.33 -6.42
CA ARG A 216 -2.97 10.43 -7.50
C ARG A 216 -2.33 9.16 -6.95
N ALA A 217 -2.21 8.12 -7.76
CA ALA A 217 -1.56 6.87 -7.34
C ALA A 217 -0.13 7.11 -6.81
N LEU A 218 0.60 8.07 -7.40
CA LEU A 218 1.89 8.54 -6.90
C LEU A 218 1.89 8.95 -5.42
N HIS A 219 0.84 9.62 -4.94
CA HIS A 219 0.70 10.05 -3.54
C HIS A 219 0.55 8.86 -2.59
N TYR A 220 -0.24 7.86 -2.98
CA TYR A 220 -0.38 6.62 -2.21
C TYR A 220 0.92 5.82 -2.18
N LEU A 221 1.63 5.76 -3.31
CA LEU A 221 2.91 5.09 -3.42
C LEU A 221 3.97 5.78 -2.56
N GLY A 222 4.07 7.11 -2.62
CA GLY A 222 4.96 7.90 -1.77
C GLY A 222 4.72 7.61 -0.29
N GLN A 223 3.48 7.71 0.17
CA GLN A 223 3.12 7.38 1.56
C GLN A 223 3.47 5.94 1.95
N THR A 224 3.23 4.97 1.06
CA THR A 224 3.55 3.56 1.29
C THR A 224 5.06 3.34 1.45
N VAL A 225 5.87 3.96 0.59
CA VAL A 225 7.33 3.92 0.69
C VAL A 225 7.80 4.54 1.99
N GLY A 226 7.32 5.74 2.33
CA GLY A 226 7.67 6.41 3.59
C GLY A 226 7.38 5.53 4.81
N LYS A 227 6.21 4.87 4.84
CA LYS A 227 5.85 3.93 5.91
C LYS A 227 6.81 2.74 5.95
N ASN A 228 7.08 2.10 4.81
CA ASN A 228 8.01 0.96 4.76
C ASN A 228 9.40 1.33 5.30
N LEU A 229 9.88 2.53 4.97
CA LEU A 229 11.13 3.06 5.50
C LEU A 229 11.08 3.31 7.00
N HIS A 230 9.98 3.84 7.52
CA HIS A 230 9.82 4.09 8.95
C HIS A 230 10.01 2.82 9.80
N PHE A 231 9.58 1.65 9.32
CA PHE A 231 9.66 0.37 10.06
C PHE A 231 11.06 -0.26 10.15
N LYS A 232 12.11 0.36 9.61
CA LYS A 232 13.47 -0.22 9.70
C LYS A 232 14.05 -0.08 11.10
N GLU A 233 14.58 -1.15 11.67
CA GLU A 233 15.02 -1.17 13.07
C GLU A 233 16.29 -0.35 13.32
N SER A 234 17.19 -0.27 12.33
CA SER A 234 18.48 0.43 12.43
C SER A 234 18.80 1.28 11.19
N LEU A 235 19.73 2.23 11.35
CA LEU A 235 20.25 3.05 10.25
C LEU A 235 21.15 2.22 9.31
N GLU A 236 21.88 1.26 9.86
CA GLU A 236 22.77 0.36 9.11
C GLU A 236 21.99 -0.55 8.17
N ASP A 237 20.92 -1.19 8.67
CA ASP A 237 20.05 -2.05 7.85
C ASP A 237 19.38 -1.24 6.75
N PHE A 238 18.92 -0.03 7.08
CA PHE A 238 18.36 0.90 6.12
C PHE A 238 19.37 1.27 5.02
N ALA A 239 20.59 1.68 5.38
CA ALA A 239 21.60 2.07 4.41
C ALA A 239 21.95 0.91 3.46
N LEU A 240 22.13 -0.29 4.02
CA LEU A 240 22.40 -1.50 3.25
C LEU A 240 21.28 -1.79 2.25
N GLU A 241 20.03 -1.67 2.68
CA GLU A 241 18.87 -1.93 1.82
C GLU A 241 18.74 -0.89 0.69
N ILE A 242 18.97 0.39 0.98
CA ILE A 242 18.95 1.46 -0.02
C ILE A 242 20.02 1.21 -1.09
N ASP A 243 21.23 0.83 -0.69
CA ASP A 243 22.33 0.57 -1.62
C ASP A 243 22.10 -0.68 -2.48
N GLN A 244 21.32 -1.65 -1.97
CA GLN A 244 20.94 -2.89 -2.67
C GLN A 244 19.69 -2.74 -3.55
N LEU A 245 19.06 -1.58 -3.61
CA LEU A 245 17.93 -1.35 -4.51
C LEU A 245 18.32 -1.64 -5.95
N SER A 246 17.45 -2.33 -6.69
CA SER A 246 17.61 -2.47 -8.13
C SER A 246 17.54 -1.10 -8.81
N GLU A 247 18.18 -0.94 -9.98
CA GLU A 247 18.13 0.33 -10.72
C GLU A 247 16.70 0.77 -11.02
N ARG A 248 15.81 -0.19 -11.34
CA ARG A 248 14.39 0.08 -11.56
C ARG A 248 13.68 0.59 -10.30
N SER A 249 14.01 0.03 -9.14
CA SER A 249 13.50 0.51 -7.86
C SER A 249 14.00 1.91 -7.55
N LYS A 250 15.28 2.21 -7.84
CA LYS A 250 15.85 3.55 -7.70
C LYS A 250 15.16 4.56 -8.62
N ASP A 251 14.90 4.20 -9.88
CA ASP A 251 14.19 5.06 -10.85
C ASP A 251 12.78 5.40 -10.37
N LEU A 252 12.05 4.42 -9.84
CA LEU A 252 10.72 4.66 -9.29
C LEU A 252 10.77 5.53 -8.03
N LEU A 253 11.73 5.28 -7.13
CA LEU A 253 11.93 6.10 -5.95
C LEU A 253 12.30 7.54 -6.32
N PHE A 254 13.18 7.72 -7.30
CA PHE A 254 13.52 9.02 -7.87
C PHE A 254 12.29 9.72 -8.46
N THR A 255 11.43 8.99 -9.17
CA THR A 255 10.15 9.51 -9.69
C THR A 255 9.27 10.05 -8.57
N ILE A 256 9.17 9.35 -7.43
CA ILE A 256 8.41 9.82 -6.26
C ILE A 256 8.97 11.14 -5.72
N LEU A 257 10.30 11.29 -5.69
CA LEU A 257 10.96 12.50 -5.16
C LEU A 257 10.82 13.71 -6.09
N VAL A 258 10.94 13.50 -7.40
CA VAL A 258 11.08 14.58 -8.40
C VAL A 258 9.77 14.99 -9.03
N GLU A 259 8.83 14.06 -9.22
CA GLU A 259 7.57 14.34 -9.89
C GLU A 259 6.74 15.33 -9.05
N ASN A 260 6.74 16.59 -9.48
CA ASN A 260 6.12 17.72 -8.78
C ASN A 260 4.63 17.85 -9.08
N THR A 261 3.99 16.73 -9.36
CA THR A 261 2.55 16.63 -9.49
C THR A 261 1.91 16.83 -8.11
N ARG A 262 1.01 17.82 -8.00
CA ARG A 262 0.40 18.22 -6.72
C ARG A 262 -1.08 17.91 -6.66
N ASP A 263 -1.55 17.61 -5.45
CA ASP A 263 -2.97 17.50 -5.14
C ASP A 263 -3.57 18.89 -4.78
N CYS A 264 -4.80 18.92 -4.31
CA CYS A 264 -5.47 20.14 -3.85
C CYS A 264 -5.35 20.38 -2.33
N CYS A 265 -4.38 19.73 -1.66
CA CYS A 265 -4.13 19.92 -0.25
C CYS A 265 -3.71 21.37 0.05
N CYS A 266 -4.13 21.91 1.19
CA CYS A 266 -3.74 23.24 1.67
C CYS A 266 -2.94 23.19 2.98
N CYS A 267 -2.38 22.04 3.34
CA CYS A 267 -1.63 21.87 4.58
C CYS A 267 -0.41 22.82 4.65
N PRO A 268 -0.13 23.43 5.82
CA PRO A 268 1.06 24.27 6.02
C PRO A 268 2.37 23.59 5.64
N CYS A 269 2.48 22.26 5.67
CA CYS A 269 3.70 21.56 5.26
C CYS A 269 4.02 21.66 3.76
N SER A 270 3.07 22.07 2.91
CA SER A 270 3.29 22.29 1.47
C SER A 270 2.40 23.38 0.88
N LEU A 271 3.02 24.47 0.42
CA LEU A 271 2.33 25.69 -0.05
C LEU A 271 1.40 25.53 -1.27
N LYS A 272 1.58 24.50 -2.09
CA LYS A 272 0.88 24.36 -3.38
C LYS A 272 0.21 23.00 -3.56
N GLY A 273 -0.13 22.34 -2.45
CA GLY A 273 -0.53 20.94 -2.46
C GLY A 273 0.64 19.99 -2.28
N CYS A 274 0.33 18.81 -1.77
CA CYS A 274 1.28 17.75 -1.50
C CYS A 274 1.70 17.07 -2.81
N SER A 275 2.98 16.72 -2.92
CA SER A 275 3.52 15.88 -4.00
C SER A 275 3.82 14.46 -3.52
N GLY A 276 4.34 13.61 -4.42
CA GLY A 276 4.89 12.30 -4.05
C GLY A 276 5.91 12.41 -2.91
N LEU A 277 6.85 13.34 -3.00
CA LEU A 277 7.81 13.66 -1.94
C LEU A 277 7.12 14.01 -0.61
N THR A 278 6.14 14.92 -0.61
CA THR A 278 5.45 15.31 0.62
C THR A 278 4.76 14.12 1.28
N THR A 279 4.14 13.25 0.47
CA THR A 279 3.47 12.04 0.98
C THR A 279 4.43 11.00 1.51
N LEU A 280 5.62 10.86 0.88
CA LEU A 280 6.70 10.04 1.38
C LEU A 280 7.19 10.53 2.73
N LEU A 281 7.46 11.83 2.86
CA LEU A 281 7.84 12.42 4.15
C LEU A 281 6.74 12.21 5.19
N ASN A 282 5.47 12.38 4.82
CA ASN A 282 4.37 12.07 5.73
C ASN A 282 4.36 10.60 6.19
N GLY A 283 4.63 9.65 5.29
CA GLY A 283 4.76 8.24 5.67
C GLY A 283 6.00 7.95 6.52
N LEU A 284 7.09 8.68 6.33
CA LEU A 284 8.33 8.50 7.09
C LEU A 284 8.23 9.06 8.51
N PHE A 285 7.60 10.24 8.67
CA PHE A 285 7.63 11.00 9.94
C PHE A 285 6.39 10.83 10.83
N ARG A 286 5.18 10.56 10.28
CA ARG A 286 3.94 10.57 11.10
C ARG A 286 3.53 9.23 11.67
N THR A 287 4.19 8.13 11.32
CA THR A 287 3.59 6.81 11.53
C THR A 287 3.67 6.36 12.99
N TRP A 288 4.79 6.59 13.71
CA TRP A 288 4.93 6.20 15.12
C TRP A 288 5.97 7.06 15.88
N PRO A 289 5.77 7.34 17.18
CA PRO A 289 6.68 8.16 18.00
C PRO A 289 7.96 7.42 18.45
N GLU A 290 8.20 6.21 17.95
CA GLU A 290 9.30 5.36 18.44
C GLU A 290 10.69 5.85 18.02
N LYS A 291 10.76 6.60 16.91
CA LYS A 291 12.03 7.11 16.36
C LYS A 291 12.19 8.59 16.60
N GLY A 292 13.41 8.98 16.98
CA GLY A 292 13.79 10.38 17.08
C GLY A 292 13.80 11.07 15.70
N MET A 293 13.49 12.36 15.69
CA MET A 293 13.51 13.19 14.47
C MET A 293 14.86 13.14 13.76
N GLY A 294 15.97 13.16 14.53
CA GLY A 294 17.33 13.08 14.00
C GLY A 294 17.59 11.79 13.20
N ASP A 295 17.14 10.64 13.69
CA ASP A 295 17.30 9.36 12.99
C ASP A 295 16.54 9.38 11.65
N LEU A 296 15.31 9.90 11.65
CA LEU A 296 14.50 9.99 10.43
C LEU A 296 15.11 10.94 9.39
N ILE A 297 15.75 12.04 9.83
CA ILE A 297 16.49 12.95 8.96
C ILE A 297 17.73 12.26 8.41
N GLN A 298 18.45 11.50 9.23
CA GLN A 298 19.60 10.72 8.79
C GLN A 298 19.20 9.68 7.74
N MET A 299 18.08 8.98 7.94
CA MET A 299 17.50 8.05 6.94
C MET A 299 17.19 8.78 5.62
N LEU A 300 16.50 9.92 5.69
CA LEU A 300 16.20 10.74 4.51
C LEU A 300 17.48 11.17 3.77
N ALA A 301 18.51 11.60 4.51
CA ALA A 301 19.79 12.03 3.94
C ALA A 301 20.51 10.87 3.25
N ILE A 302 20.57 9.68 3.88
CA ILE A 302 21.15 8.46 3.30
C ILE A 302 20.42 8.07 2.00
N MET A 303 19.08 8.08 2.02
CA MET A 303 18.27 7.77 0.83
C MET A 303 18.58 8.74 -0.32
N ILE A 304 18.52 10.04 -0.07
CA ILE A 304 18.79 11.05 -1.11
C ILE A 304 20.22 10.89 -1.62
N LYS A 305 21.22 10.73 -0.73
CA LYS A 305 22.63 10.55 -1.09
C LYS A 305 22.85 9.35 -2.00
N SER A 306 22.25 8.20 -1.68
CA SER A 306 22.40 6.97 -2.47
C SER A 306 21.76 7.12 -3.85
N LEU A 307 20.58 7.74 -3.94
CA LEU A 307 19.88 7.97 -5.22
C LEU A 307 20.62 8.93 -6.15
N ILE A 308 21.24 9.97 -5.60
CA ILE A 308 21.95 10.96 -6.41
C ILE A 308 23.40 10.58 -6.69
N GLY A 309 23.98 9.64 -5.93
CA GLY A 309 25.41 9.30 -6.00
C GLY A 309 25.89 8.83 -7.36
N SER A 310 24.99 8.31 -8.21
CA SER A 310 25.29 7.90 -9.59
C SER A 310 25.14 9.04 -10.62
N LEU A 311 24.56 10.18 -10.22
CA LEU A 311 24.31 11.33 -11.10
C LEU A 311 25.53 12.25 -11.19
N GLY A 312 25.65 12.98 -12.30
CA GLY A 312 26.68 14.01 -12.45
C GLY A 312 26.47 15.19 -11.47
N PRO A 313 27.53 15.88 -11.02
CA PRO A 313 27.44 16.93 -9.98
C PRO A 313 26.40 18.03 -10.27
N GLU A 314 26.29 18.48 -11.53
CA GLU A 314 25.32 19.51 -11.94
C GLU A 314 23.86 19.05 -11.75
N ILE A 315 23.59 17.77 -12.01
CA ILE A 315 22.26 17.16 -11.84
C ILE A 315 21.96 16.99 -10.35
N GLN A 316 22.96 16.58 -9.56
CA GLN A 316 22.83 16.46 -8.11
C GLN A 316 22.44 17.81 -7.49
N GLU A 317 23.18 18.88 -7.83
CA GLU A 317 22.90 20.23 -7.32
C GLU A 317 21.52 20.73 -7.73
N SER A 318 21.14 20.55 -9.01
CA SER A 318 19.82 20.92 -9.50
C SER A 318 18.69 20.17 -8.79
N LEU A 319 18.89 18.87 -8.54
CA LEU A 319 17.91 18.06 -7.82
C LEU A 319 17.76 18.52 -6.37
N ILE A 320 18.89 18.70 -5.67
CA ILE A 320 18.89 19.16 -4.28
C ILE A 320 18.19 20.51 -4.16
N TYR A 321 18.45 21.44 -5.09
CA TYR A 321 17.76 22.73 -5.13
C TYR A 321 16.23 22.58 -5.26
N GLN A 322 15.75 21.57 -6.00
CA GLN A 322 14.32 21.29 -6.14
C GLN A 322 13.72 20.63 -4.89
N LEU A 323 14.43 19.71 -4.25
CA LEU A 323 13.94 18.98 -3.07
C LEU A 323 13.97 19.85 -1.80
N ALA A 324 15.01 20.69 -1.65
CA ALA A 324 15.32 21.37 -0.40
C ALA A 324 14.16 22.19 0.20
N PRO A 325 13.45 23.05 -0.55
CA PRO A 325 12.34 23.82 -0.01
C PRO A 325 11.21 22.94 0.51
N CYS A 326 10.92 21.83 -0.16
CA CYS A 326 9.86 20.91 0.24
C CYS A 326 10.25 20.11 1.49
N VAL A 327 11.50 19.61 1.53
CA VAL A 327 12.01 18.86 2.69
C VAL A 327 12.05 19.76 3.92
N LEU A 328 12.73 20.92 3.84
CA LEU A 328 12.86 21.86 4.97
C LEU A 328 11.50 22.30 5.49
N ARG A 329 10.57 22.65 4.60
CA ARG A 329 9.23 23.04 5.02
C ARG A 329 8.50 21.93 5.75
N PHE A 330 8.56 20.70 5.23
CA PHE A 330 7.89 19.57 5.85
C PHE A 330 8.46 19.28 7.24
N ILE A 331 9.78 19.13 7.36
CA ILE A 331 10.42 18.76 8.64
C ILE A 331 10.30 19.89 9.67
N THR A 332 10.38 21.16 9.24
CA THR A 332 10.19 22.31 10.13
C THR A 332 8.74 22.39 10.61
N CYS A 333 7.77 22.13 9.73
CA CYS A 333 6.34 22.05 10.09
C CYS A 333 6.11 20.97 11.16
N GLN A 334 6.72 19.80 10.97
CA GLN A 334 6.64 18.68 11.92
C GLN A 334 7.29 19.01 13.27
N SER A 335 8.46 19.65 13.27
CA SER A 335 9.19 20.03 14.49
C SER A 335 8.53 21.18 15.27
N LEU A 336 7.81 22.08 14.59
CA LEU A 336 7.02 23.11 15.25
C LEU A 336 5.68 22.59 15.78
N GLU A 337 5.41 21.28 15.60
CA GLU A 337 4.18 20.59 15.99
C GLU A 337 2.91 21.20 15.36
N ILE A 338 3.05 21.77 14.16
CA ILE A 338 1.90 22.31 13.40
C ILE A 338 1.05 21.14 12.90
N SER A 339 -0.26 21.24 13.11
CA SER A 339 -1.22 20.22 12.72
C SER A 339 -1.25 20.05 11.20
N HIS A 340 -0.84 18.87 10.72
CA HIS A 340 -0.96 18.59 9.30
C HIS A 340 -2.43 18.31 8.92
N THR A 341 -2.95 19.15 8.05
CA THR A 341 -4.26 19.06 7.40
C THR A 341 -4.20 18.34 6.04
N CYS A 342 -3.23 17.44 5.87
CA CYS A 342 -3.04 16.68 4.65
C CYS A 342 -4.20 15.71 4.37
N VAL A 343 -4.87 15.88 3.23
CA VAL A 343 -6.04 15.08 2.81
C VAL A 343 -5.69 13.91 1.87
N HIS A 344 -4.50 13.33 2.01
CA HIS A 344 -4.02 12.29 1.11
C HIS A 344 -4.03 10.89 1.75
N GLY A 345 -4.32 9.89 0.93
CA GLY A 345 -4.03 8.50 1.26
C GLY A 345 -5.07 7.83 2.16
N LEU A 346 -4.63 7.46 3.36
CA LEU A 346 -5.38 6.71 4.39
C LEU A 346 -5.91 7.58 5.53
N SER A 347 -5.49 8.84 5.58
CA SER A 347 -6.02 9.81 6.51
C SER A 347 -7.45 10.13 6.06
N GLY A 348 -8.43 9.82 6.90
CA GLY A 348 -9.82 10.23 6.66
C GLY A 348 -9.86 11.72 6.32
N GLY A 349 -10.68 12.11 5.35
CA GLY A 349 -10.75 13.51 4.93
C GLY A 349 -11.12 14.40 6.12
N ILE A 350 -10.30 15.41 6.39
CA ILE A 350 -10.65 16.51 7.30
C ILE A 350 -11.55 17.46 6.50
N ASP A 351 -12.69 17.83 7.05
CA ASP A 351 -13.58 18.75 6.36
C ASP A 351 -12.98 20.15 6.27
N ALA A 352 -13.48 20.95 5.34
CA ALA A 352 -12.89 22.24 5.04
C ALA A 352 -13.08 23.28 6.15
N GLU A 353 -14.04 23.12 7.06
CA GLU A 353 -14.19 24.03 8.21
C GLU A 353 -13.13 23.72 9.25
N GLU A 354 -12.98 22.47 9.65
CA GLU A 354 -11.95 22.03 10.58
C GLU A 354 -10.54 22.45 10.11
N ILE A 355 -10.26 22.32 8.81
CA ILE A 355 -9.00 22.81 8.23
C ILE A 355 -8.83 24.33 8.42
N ARG A 356 -9.90 25.11 8.27
CA ARG A 356 -9.85 26.57 8.45
C ARG A 356 -9.65 26.93 9.92
N GLU A 357 -10.34 26.25 10.82
CA GLU A 357 -10.20 26.45 12.27
C GLU A 357 -8.75 26.18 12.70
N ILE A 358 -8.19 25.02 12.34
CA ILE A 358 -6.78 24.69 12.60
C ILE A 358 -5.84 25.77 12.05
N HIS A 359 -6.05 26.24 10.82
CA HIS A 359 -5.18 27.25 10.20
C HIS A 359 -5.27 28.62 10.90
N ASP A 360 -6.44 28.99 11.42
CA ASP A 360 -6.62 30.26 12.15
C ASP A 360 -5.99 30.16 13.55
N GLU A 361 -6.21 29.05 14.26
CA GLU A 361 -5.63 28.78 15.58
C GLU A 361 -4.09 28.72 15.53
N GLU A 362 -3.52 28.04 14.54
CA GLU A 362 -2.07 27.85 14.40
C GLU A 362 -1.40 28.92 13.53
N LYS A 363 -2.11 30.00 13.17
CA LYS A 363 -1.63 31.02 12.21
C LYS A 363 -0.26 31.60 12.57
N LEU A 364 0.02 31.84 13.84
CA LEU A 364 1.31 32.36 14.29
C LEU A 364 2.44 31.34 14.08
N LEU A 365 2.18 30.05 14.32
CA LEU A 365 3.13 28.96 14.06
C LEU A 365 3.40 28.82 12.56
N ILE A 366 2.36 28.97 11.72
CA ILE A 366 2.48 28.93 10.26
C ILE A 366 3.34 30.10 9.74
N LEU A 367 3.17 31.30 10.30
CA LEU A 367 4.02 32.45 9.96
C LEU A 367 5.48 32.24 10.37
N GLU A 368 5.70 31.62 11.54
CA GLU A 368 7.05 31.27 12.01
C GLU A 368 7.70 30.20 11.12
N LEU A 369 6.93 29.18 10.70
CA LEU A 369 7.35 28.19 9.71
C LEU A 369 7.83 28.87 8.42
N ASP A 370 7.05 29.82 7.89
CA ASP A 370 7.42 30.54 6.66
C ASP A 370 8.74 31.31 6.84
N LYS A 371 8.92 31.96 7.99
CA LYS A 371 10.15 32.69 8.31
C LYS A 371 11.36 31.74 8.41
N LEU A 372 11.26 30.67 9.19
CA LEU A 372 12.34 29.70 9.41
C LEU A 372 12.75 29.01 8.10
N VAL A 373 11.80 28.63 7.25
CA VAL A 373 12.11 28.00 5.96
C VAL A 373 12.92 28.94 5.06
N VAL A 374 12.57 30.23 5.00
CA VAL A 374 13.33 31.22 4.24
C VAL A 374 14.74 31.40 4.81
N GLU A 375 14.84 31.47 6.14
CA GLU A 375 16.12 31.57 6.84
C GLU A 375 17.02 30.37 6.57
N PHE A 376 16.51 29.14 6.74
CA PHE A 376 17.27 27.91 6.49
C PHE A 376 17.74 27.78 5.05
N LEU A 377 16.89 28.10 4.07
CA LEU A 377 17.29 28.09 2.66
C LEU A 377 18.42 29.09 2.38
N SER A 378 18.33 30.29 2.97
CA SER A 378 19.36 31.33 2.82
C SER A 378 20.68 30.94 3.51
N THR A 379 20.61 30.35 4.69
CA THR A 379 21.77 29.94 5.48
C THR A 379 22.46 28.73 4.88
N SER A 380 21.71 27.74 4.39
CA SER A 380 22.25 26.60 3.65
C SER A 380 23.10 27.06 2.45
N SER A 381 22.58 28.02 1.68
CA SER A 381 23.30 28.61 0.55
C SER A 381 24.56 29.40 0.98
N ARG A 382 24.53 30.05 2.14
CA ARG A 382 25.63 30.89 2.66
C ARG A 382 26.77 30.08 3.26
N LEU A 383 26.47 28.99 3.98
CA LEU A 383 27.47 28.18 4.67
C LEU A 383 28.31 27.32 3.70
N GLY A 384 27.84 27.10 2.47
CA GLY A 384 28.54 26.27 1.48
C GLY A 384 28.61 24.79 1.87
N LEU A 385 27.81 24.36 2.87
CA LEU A 385 27.63 22.96 3.22
C LEU A 385 26.79 22.26 2.15
N SER A 386 26.97 20.95 1.99
CA SER A 386 25.99 20.19 1.23
C SER A 386 24.64 20.28 1.93
N PHE A 387 23.53 20.27 1.18
CA PHE A 387 22.20 20.31 1.78
C PHE A 387 21.96 19.15 2.76
N LEU A 388 22.56 17.99 2.50
CA LEU A 388 22.42 16.83 3.36
C LEU A 388 23.15 17.02 4.70
N ASP A 389 24.37 17.56 4.67
CA ASP A 389 25.10 17.89 5.91
C ASP A 389 24.40 19.03 6.67
N PHE A 390 23.83 19.99 5.94
CA PHE A 390 23.00 21.04 6.54
C PHE A 390 21.80 20.45 7.29
N LEU A 391 21.12 19.46 6.71
CA LEU A 391 19.96 18.82 7.34
C LEU A 391 20.33 18.05 8.61
N THR A 392 21.40 17.24 8.56
CA THR A 392 21.78 16.36 9.67
C THR A 392 22.42 17.11 10.83
N ASP A 393 23.20 18.16 10.54
CA ASP A 393 24.04 18.80 11.55
C ASP A 393 23.47 20.17 11.97
N TYR A 394 23.23 21.05 10.99
CA TYR A 394 22.93 22.45 11.27
C TYR A 394 21.45 22.70 11.56
N TRP A 395 20.56 22.18 10.71
CA TRP A 395 19.11 22.38 10.85
C TRP A 395 18.60 21.89 12.20
N SER A 396 19.07 20.72 12.67
CA SER A 396 18.61 20.16 13.95
C SER A 396 18.97 21.08 15.13
N MET A 397 20.22 21.58 15.16
CA MET A 397 20.69 22.47 16.21
C MET A 397 19.91 23.80 16.24
N GLU A 398 19.71 24.42 15.07
CA GLU A 398 18.97 25.68 14.99
C GLU A 398 17.49 25.50 15.30
N MET A 399 16.90 24.36 14.95
CA MET A 399 15.52 24.07 15.34
C MET A 399 15.40 23.88 16.85
N ASP A 400 16.34 23.22 17.51
CA ASP A 400 16.35 23.11 18.96
C ASP A 400 16.47 24.50 19.62
N GLU A 401 17.33 25.39 19.10
CA GLU A 401 17.44 26.77 19.58
C GLU A 401 16.14 27.57 19.36
N ALA A 402 15.52 27.45 18.18
CA ALA A 402 14.24 28.08 17.86
C ALA A 402 13.15 27.62 18.84
N LEU A 403 13.06 26.32 19.11
CA LEU A 403 12.11 25.74 20.05
C LEU A 403 12.37 26.18 21.50
N LEU A 404 13.64 26.29 21.92
CA LEU A 404 13.99 26.82 23.24
C LEU A 404 13.66 28.31 23.38
N SER A 405 13.83 29.08 22.30
CA SER A 405 13.56 30.52 22.28
C SER A 405 12.08 30.87 22.40
N ARG A 406 11.17 29.93 22.07
CA ARG A 406 9.73 30.08 22.27
C ARG A 406 9.34 30.21 23.76
N GLY A 407 10.24 29.82 24.67
CA GLY A 407 10.06 29.98 26.11
C GLY A 407 8.96 29.09 26.69
N THR A 408 9.01 28.87 27.99
CA THR A 408 7.81 28.45 28.73
C THR A 408 6.78 29.57 28.64
N PRO A 409 5.46 29.24 28.54
CA PRO A 409 4.40 30.24 28.57
C PRO A 409 4.64 31.24 29.70
N SER A 410 4.54 32.54 29.42
CA SER A 410 4.76 33.57 30.44
C SER A 410 3.70 33.43 31.55
N GLU A 411 3.96 33.99 32.73
CA GLU A 411 2.93 34.04 33.79
C GLU A 411 1.65 34.73 33.29
N GLU A 412 1.76 35.68 32.37
CA GLU A 412 0.62 36.35 31.73
C GLU A 412 -0.16 35.42 30.79
N ASP A 413 0.53 34.59 30.00
CA ASP A 413 -0.12 33.57 29.14
C ASP A 413 -0.85 32.52 30.00
N ILE A 414 -0.20 32.07 31.08
CA ILE A 414 -0.80 31.12 32.03
C ILE A 414 -2.01 31.77 32.73
N SER A 415 -1.90 33.04 33.14
CA SER A 415 -3.02 33.78 33.73
C SER A 415 -4.19 33.93 32.76
N GLN A 416 -3.96 34.24 31.48
CA GLN A 416 -5.02 34.31 30.46
C GLN A 416 -5.71 32.96 30.22
N ILE A 417 -4.94 31.87 30.21
CA ILE A 417 -5.48 30.50 30.08
C ILE A 417 -6.35 30.13 31.30
N LEU A 418 -5.92 30.53 32.50
CA LEU A 418 -6.70 30.31 33.73
C LEU A 418 -7.97 31.20 33.76
N GLU A 419 -7.91 32.43 33.26
CA GLU A 419 -9.06 33.35 33.18
C GLU A 419 -10.14 32.87 32.19
N THR A 420 -9.77 32.09 31.18
CA THR A 420 -10.71 31.44 30.25
C THR A 420 -11.35 30.17 30.83
N GLY A 421 -11.03 29.80 32.07
CA GLY A 421 -11.69 28.72 32.82
C GLY A 421 -11.07 27.33 32.62
N VAL A 422 -9.89 27.25 32.00
CA VAL A 422 -9.15 25.99 31.84
C VAL A 422 -8.48 25.64 33.17
N VAL A 423 -8.85 24.50 33.77
CA VAL A 423 -8.23 23.99 35.01
C VAL A 423 -7.05 23.10 34.64
N LEU A 424 -5.83 23.58 34.88
CA LEU A 424 -4.61 22.77 34.74
C LEU A 424 -4.49 21.82 35.93
N TYR A 425 -4.73 20.52 35.71
CA TYR A 425 -4.48 19.49 36.72
C TYR A 425 -2.97 19.22 36.82
N LYS A 426 -2.45 19.26 38.05
CA LYS A 426 -1.08 18.89 38.38
C LYS A 426 -0.90 17.38 38.47
#